data_AF-A0A7S3U2T7-F1
#
_entry.id   AF-A0A7S3U2T7-F1
#
_cell.length_a   1.000
_cell.length_b   1.000
_cell.length_c   1.000
_cell.angle_alpha   90.00
_cell.angle_beta   90.00
_cell.angle_gamma   90.00
#
_symmetry.space_group_name_H-M   'P 1'
#
loop_
_entity.id
_entity.type
_entity.pdbx_description
1 polymer ?
#
loop_
_entity_poly.entity_id
_entity_poly.type
_entity_poly.pdbx_seq_one_letter_code
_entity_poly.pdbx_strand_id
1 'polypeptide(L)'
;AALSLKRLEIASSSRQHTSVAMSSGMQPCDLAPEELAGQLGTSLTQGLTSSQAAEKLAKDGPNELEKPPKPTLLMLFVMQLTGFVIILLIIAACASMLVNGAGPNKS
;
A
#
# COMPACT_ATOMS: atom_id res chain seq x y z
N ALA A 1 -20.31 -16.05 -2.04
CA ALA A 1 -20.87 -14.68 -2.20
C ALA A 1 -20.30 -13.66 -1.19
N ALA A 2 -19.98 -14.02 0.06
CA ALA A 2 -19.55 -13.06 1.10
C ALA A 2 -18.09 -12.55 1.01
N LEU A 3 -17.25 -13.11 0.14
CA LEU A 3 -15.84 -12.72 -0.02
C LEU A 3 -15.60 -11.59 -1.03
N SER A 4 -16.60 -11.23 -1.84
CA SER A 4 -16.48 -10.15 -2.83
C SER A 4 -16.72 -8.75 -2.25
N LEU A 5 -17.43 -8.64 -1.13
CA LEU A 5 -17.83 -7.34 -0.59
C LEU A 5 -16.77 -6.67 0.28
N LYS A 6 -15.80 -7.44 0.83
CA LYS A 6 -14.69 -6.86 1.61
C LYS A 6 -13.60 -6.22 0.73
N ARG A 7 -13.62 -6.48 -0.58
CA ARG A 7 -12.70 -5.91 -1.57
C ARG A 7 -13.11 -4.52 -2.05
N LEU A 8 -14.37 -4.11 -1.84
CA LEU A 8 -14.85 -2.78 -2.26
C LEU A 8 -14.58 -1.69 -1.21
N GLU A 9 -14.42 -2.04 0.06
CA GLU A 9 -14.14 -1.07 1.12
C GLU A 9 -12.68 -0.58 1.10
N ILE A 10 -11.74 -1.48 0.77
CA ILE A 10 -10.29 -1.21 0.81
C ILE A 10 -9.83 -0.24 -0.29
N ALA A 11 -10.58 -0.11 -1.39
CA ALA A 11 -10.24 0.82 -2.48
C ALA A 11 -10.69 2.27 -2.23
N SER A 12 -11.47 2.52 -1.17
CA SER A 12 -12.05 3.85 -0.88
C SER A 12 -11.36 4.60 0.27
N SER A 13 -10.38 3.97 0.92
CA SER A 13 -9.63 4.59 2.02
C SER A 13 -8.56 5.54 1.49
N SER A 14 -9.00 6.75 1.18
CA SER A 14 -8.30 8.00 1.52
C SER A 14 -6.89 8.16 0.93
N ARG A 15 -6.81 8.45 -0.37
CA ARG A 15 -5.75 9.35 -0.86
C ARG A 15 -6.16 10.77 -0.52
N GLN A 16 -5.84 11.22 0.69
CA GLN A 16 -5.66 12.66 0.93
C GLN A 16 -4.35 13.05 0.26
N HIS A 17 -4.35 13.13 -1.07
CA HIS A 17 -3.29 13.82 -1.77
C HIS A 17 -3.46 15.29 -1.38
N THR A 18 -2.43 15.82 -0.71
CA THR A 18 -2.29 17.20 -0.28
C THR A 18 -2.67 18.13 -1.42
N SER A 19 -3.92 18.59 -1.35
CA SER A 19 -4.43 19.70 -2.13
C SER A 19 -3.59 20.89 -1.72
N VAL A 20 -2.64 21.29 -2.58
CA VAL A 20 -2.39 22.72 -2.73
C VAL A 20 -3.78 23.31 -2.90
N ALA A 21 -4.17 24.22 -2.01
CA ALA A 21 -5.44 24.92 -2.09
C ALA A 21 -5.41 25.85 -3.32
N MET A 22 -5.41 25.27 -4.51
CA MET A 22 -5.57 25.96 -5.78
C MET A 22 -7.08 26.19 -5.91
N SER A 23 -7.49 27.38 -5.49
CA SER A 23 -8.82 27.89 -5.77
C SER A 23 -8.95 28.04 -7.28
N SER A 24 -9.89 27.30 -7.88
CA SER A 24 -10.36 27.30 -9.29
C SER A 24 -9.95 26.04 -10.04
N GLY A 25 -10.92 25.37 -10.65
CA GLY A 25 -10.79 24.05 -11.32
C GLY A 25 -9.92 23.99 -12.58
N MET A 26 -8.89 24.82 -12.67
CA MET A 26 -7.89 24.86 -13.74
C MET A 26 -6.69 23.99 -13.34
N GLN A 27 -6.22 23.11 -14.22
CA GLN A 27 -5.07 22.26 -13.93
C GLN A 27 -3.76 23.03 -14.14
N PRO A 28 -2.66 22.72 -13.42
CA PRO A 28 -1.38 23.41 -13.56
C PRO A 28 -0.83 23.47 -14.99
N CYS A 29 -1.20 22.51 -15.85
CA CYS A 29 -0.78 22.47 -17.26
C CYS A 29 -1.47 23.51 -18.15
N ASP A 30 -2.55 24.13 -17.69
CA ASP A 30 -3.36 25.08 -18.47
C ASP A 30 -3.01 26.54 -18.15
N LEU A 31 -2.11 26.78 -17.19
CA LEU A 31 -1.71 28.10 -16.69
C LEU A 31 -0.43 28.60 -17.36
N ALA A 32 -0.30 29.93 -17.50
CA ALA A 32 0.95 30.52 -17.94
C ALA A 32 2.06 30.31 -16.88
N PRO A 33 3.34 30.12 -17.28
CA PRO A 33 4.44 29.87 -16.36
C PRO A 33 4.60 30.94 -15.27
N GLU A 34 4.37 32.22 -15.61
CA GLU A 34 4.49 33.37 -14.71
C GLU A 34 3.38 33.35 -13.65
N GLU A 35 2.16 33.02 -14.05
CA GLU A 35 1.01 32.87 -13.16
C GLU A 35 1.21 31.70 -12.20
N LEU A 36 1.68 30.57 -12.70
CA LEU A 36 1.98 29.39 -11.89
C LEU A 36 3.13 29.67 -10.90
N ALA A 37 4.18 30.37 -11.34
CA ALA A 37 5.29 30.77 -10.48
C ALA A 37 4.85 31.70 -9.34
N GLY A 38 3.96 32.66 -9.65
CA GLY A 38 3.32 33.53 -8.66
C GLY A 38 2.49 32.76 -7.64
N GLN A 39 1.68 31.79 -8.09
CA GLN A 39 0.85 30.97 -7.20
C GLN A 39 1.68 30.03 -6.30
N LEU A 40 2.79 29.49 -6.81
CA LEU A 40 3.69 28.60 -6.06
C LEU A 40 4.70 29.36 -5.19
N GLY A 41 4.81 30.68 -5.37
CA GLY A 41 5.76 31.55 -4.66
C GLY A 41 7.22 31.23 -5.01
N THR A 42 7.51 30.95 -6.28
CA THR A 42 8.85 30.59 -6.75
C THR A 42 9.31 31.49 -7.90
N SER A 43 10.63 31.58 -8.12
CA SER A 43 11.21 32.27 -9.27
C SER A 43 11.47 31.29 -10.42
N LEU A 44 11.12 31.69 -11.64
CA LEU A 44 11.40 30.90 -12.85
C LEU A 44 12.88 30.85 -13.22
N THR A 45 13.68 31.83 -12.76
CA THR A 45 15.10 31.94 -13.11
C THR A 45 16.02 31.47 -11.99
N GLN A 46 15.65 31.74 -10.73
CA GLN A 46 16.49 31.45 -9.56
C GLN A 46 15.95 30.31 -8.69
N GLY A 47 14.70 29.88 -8.90
CA GLY A 47 14.05 28.88 -8.07
C GLY A 47 13.75 29.36 -6.66
N LEU A 48 13.71 28.41 -5.71
CA LEU A 48 13.54 28.68 -4.28
C LEU A 48 14.90 28.89 -3.61
N THR A 49 14.93 29.75 -2.59
CA THR A 49 16.12 29.88 -1.73
C THR A 49 16.28 28.66 -0.83
N SER A 50 17.50 28.38 -0.37
CA SER A 50 17.76 27.24 0.53
C SER A 50 16.92 27.29 1.81
N SER A 51 16.66 28.49 2.34
CA SER A 51 15.79 28.67 3.52
C SER A 51 14.34 28.29 3.23
N GLN A 52 13.77 28.76 2.11
CA GLN A 52 12.40 28.43 1.71
C GLN A 52 12.23 26.95 1.37
N ALA A 53 13.25 26.35 0.74
CA ALA A 53 13.26 24.92 0.45
C ALA A 53 13.29 24.09 1.75
N ALA A 54 14.09 24.48 2.73
CA ALA A 54 14.15 23.84 4.04
C ALA A 54 12.83 23.98 4.82
N GLU A 55 12.21 25.16 4.79
CA GLU A 55 10.91 25.41 5.40
C GLU A 55 9.81 24.54 4.78
N LYS A 56 9.75 24.47 3.44
CA LYS A 56 8.80 23.59 2.73
C LYS A 56 9.06 22.12 3.04
N LEU A 57 10.33 21.69 3.09
CA LEU A 57 10.67 20.30 3.43
C LEU A 57 10.26 19.93 4.87
N ALA A 58 10.42 20.86 5.82
CA ALA A 58 9.98 20.66 7.20
C ALA A 58 8.45 20.62 7.33
N LYS A 59 7.74 21.39 6.51
CA LYS A 59 6.27 21.47 6.50
C LYS A 59 5.61 20.28 5.79
N ASP A 60 6.05 19.97 4.58
CA ASP A 60 5.38 19.02 3.69
C ASP A 60 6.01 17.61 3.77
N GLY A 61 7.20 17.49 4.37
CA GLY A 61 7.94 16.25 4.45
C GLY A 61 8.69 15.90 3.16
N PRO A 62 9.43 14.78 3.15
CA PRO A 62 10.09 14.30 1.94
C PRO A 62 9.08 13.94 0.87
N ASN A 63 9.37 14.28 -0.40
CA ASN A 63 8.58 13.86 -1.56
C ASN A 63 8.83 12.38 -1.90
N GLU A 64 8.54 11.49 -0.94
CA GLU A 64 8.63 10.05 -1.11
C GLU A 64 7.31 9.41 -0.68
N LEU A 65 6.83 8.46 -1.49
CA LEU A 65 5.65 7.69 -1.15
C LEU A 65 5.97 6.75 0.02
N GLU A 66 5.03 6.64 0.97
CA GLU A 66 5.14 5.64 2.02
C GLU A 66 5.25 4.24 1.41
N LYS A 67 6.35 3.56 1.73
CA LYS A 67 6.57 2.20 1.26
C LYS A 67 5.73 1.25 2.10
N PRO A 68 4.87 0.43 1.50
CA PRO A 68 4.15 -0.58 2.26
C PRO A 68 5.16 -1.55 2.88
N PRO A 69 4.84 -2.13 4.06
CA PRO A 69 5.70 -3.10 4.70
C PRO A 69 5.93 -4.29 3.76
N LYS A 70 7.20 -4.63 3.53
CA LYS A 70 7.56 -5.80 2.72
C LYS A 70 7.26 -7.06 3.53
N PRO A 71 6.56 -8.07 2.97
CA PRO A 71 6.34 -9.33 3.65
C PRO A 71 7.69 -10.02 3.90
N THR A 72 7.86 -10.61 5.08
CA THR A 72 9.06 -11.36 5.44
C THR A 72 9.08 -12.73 4.76
N LEU A 73 10.25 -13.36 4.63
CA LEU A 73 10.36 -14.69 4.01
C LEU A 73 9.49 -15.73 4.71
N LEU A 74 9.38 -15.69 6.04
CA LEU A 74 8.52 -16.62 6.77
C LEU A 74 7.04 -16.34 6.51
N MET A 75 6.65 -15.06 6.40
CA MET A 75 5.27 -14.71 6.05
C MET A 75 4.90 -15.21 4.66
N LEU A 76 5.82 -15.10 3.70
CA LEU A 76 5.64 -15.65 2.35
C LEU A 76 5.53 -17.18 2.38
N PHE A 77 6.38 -17.86 3.16
CA PHE A 77 6.34 -19.32 3.31
C PHE A 77 5.02 -19.82 3.91
N VAL A 78 4.56 -19.20 5.00
CA VAL A 78 3.26 -19.55 5.62
C VAL A 78 2.12 -19.30 4.65
N MET A 79 2.16 -18.20 3.89
CA MET A 79 1.14 -17.89 2.89
C MET A 79 1.04 -18.99 1.81
N GLN A 80 2.16 -19.59 1.39
CA GLN A 80 2.16 -20.73 0.46
C GLN A 80 1.59 -22.01 1.10
N LEU A 81 1.90 -22.29 2.36
CA LEU A 81 1.36 -23.45 3.09
C LEU A 81 -0.15 -23.35 3.37
N THR A 82 -0.71 -22.14 3.41
CA THR A 82 -2.16 -21.94 3.55
C THR A 82 -2.94 -22.08 2.25
N GLY A 83 -2.29 -22.50 1.15
CA GLY A 83 -2.98 -22.79 -0.11
C GLY A 83 -4.01 -23.91 0.04
N PHE A 84 -5.14 -23.79 -0.68
CA PHE A 84 -6.25 -24.76 -0.62
C PHE A 84 -5.79 -26.21 -0.78
N VAL A 85 -4.90 -26.47 -1.75
CA VAL A 85 -4.33 -27.81 -2.00
C VAL A 85 -3.55 -28.34 -0.79
N ILE A 86 -2.74 -27.50 -0.14
CA ILE A 86 -1.95 -27.91 1.02
C ILE A 86 -2.86 -28.25 2.20
N ILE A 87 -3.92 -27.47 2.42
CA ILE A 87 -4.92 -27.77 3.46
C ILE A 87 -5.59 -29.13 3.21
N LEU A 88 -5.95 -29.44 1.95
CA LEU A 88 -6.48 -30.74 1.59
C LEU A 88 -5.48 -31.88 1.88
N LEU A 89 -4.20 -31.66 1.59
CA LEU A 89 -3.14 -32.63 1.88
C LEU A 89 -2.94 -32.84 3.38
N ILE A 90 -3.02 -31.77 4.19
CA ILE A 90 -2.94 -31.86 5.65
C ILE A 90 -4.12 -32.69 6.18
N ILE A 91 -5.34 -32.46 5.70
CA ILE A 91 -6.53 -33.24 6.09
C ILE A 91 -6.35 -34.71 5.72
N ALA A 92 -5.88 -35.00 4.50
CA ALA A 92 -5.63 -36.37 4.05
C ALA A 92 -4.54 -37.06 4.88
N ALA A 93 -3.46 -36.34 5.21
CA ALA A 93 -2.39 -36.85 6.08
C ALA A 93 -2.90 -37.14 7.50
N CYS A 94 -3.68 -36.23 8.09
CA CYS A 94 -4.32 -36.46 9.39
C CYS A 94 -5.26 -37.66 9.36
N ALA A 95 -6.11 -37.78 8.33
CA ALA A 95 -7.00 -38.93 8.16
C ALA A 95 -6.21 -40.24 8.04
N SER A 96 -5.12 -40.23 7.26
CA SER A 96 -4.22 -41.38 7.12
C SER A 96 -3.55 -41.74 8.44
N MET A 97 -3.05 -40.76 9.20
CA MET A 97 -2.46 -41.00 10.52
C MET A 97 -3.47 -41.57 11.50
N LEU A 98 -4.71 -41.09 11.50
CA LEU A 98 -5.76 -41.62 12.37
C LEU A 98 -6.12 -43.07 11.99
N VAL A 99 -6.27 -43.36 10.70
CA VAL A 99 -6.57 -44.71 10.20
C VAL A 99 -5.42 -45.69 10.49
N ASN A 100 -4.17 -45.29 10.23
CA ASN A 100 -3.01 -46.15 10.44
C ASN A 100 -2.58 -46.24 11.91
N GLY A 101 -2.76 -45.16 12.68
CA GLY A 101 -2.44 -45.10 14.11
C GLY A 101 -3.46 -45.81 15.01
N ALA A 102 -4.69 -46.01 14.54
CA ALA A 102 -5.73 -46.77 15.22
C ALA A 102 -5.81 -48.26 14.77
N GLY A 103 -4.69 -48.83 14.33
CA GLY A 103 -4.59 -50.27 14.08
C GLY A 103 -4.88 -51.05 15.37
N PRO A 104 -5.74 -52.09 15.33
CA PRO A 104 -6.18 -52.81 16.53
C PRO A 104 -4.99 -53.36 17.30
N ASN A 105 -5.03 -53.22 18.64
CA ASN A 105 -4.11 -53.85 19.58
C ASN A 105 -3.88 -55.30 19.14
N LYS A 106 -2.68 -55.56 18.62
CA LYS A 106 -2.25 -56.90 18.21
C LYS A 106 -1.86 -57.64 19.49
N SER A 107 -2.84 -58.30 20.11
CA SER A 107 -2.62 -59.32 21.13
C SER A 107 -2.50 -60.70 20.50
#